data_AF-A0A0F8Y4D5-F1
#
_entry.id   AF-A0A0F8Y4D5-F1
#
_cell.length_a   1.000
_cell.length_b   1.000
_cell.length_c   1.000
_cell.angle_alpha   90.00
_cell.angle_beta   90.00
_cell.angle_gamma   90.00
#
_symmetry.space_group_name_H-M   'P 1'
#
loop_
_entity.id
_entity.type
_entity.pdbx_description
1 polymer ?
#
loop_
_entity_poly.entity_id
_entity_poly.type
_entity_poly.pdbx_seq_one_letter_code
_entity_poly.pdbx_strand_id
1 'polypeptide(L)'
;YIKGQPPLEPWHKEPELVVWVGIDSPHTVSGFGITLPLKEYAPDELKKLIEEEGTSQFEEIIAKHDAERKKSEDLATRKKEAEDVARKVAESAGVELLEDKR
;
A
#
# COMPACT_ATOMS: atom_id res chain seq x y z
N TYR A 1 -1.75 26.81 -15.51
CA TYR A 1 -1.04 28.09 -15.74
C TYR A 1 -1.94 29.24 -15.28
N ILE A 2 -1.73 29.78 -14.08
CA ILE A 2 -2.49 30.93 -13.58
C ILE A 2 -1.82 32.20 -14.12
N LYS A 3 -2.58 33.08 -14.76
CA LYS A 3 -2.06 34.35 -15.32
C LYS A 3 -1.43 35.20 -14.21
N GLY A 4 -0.14 35.54 -14.33
CA GLY A 4 0.54 36.50 -13.46
C GLY A 4 1.61 35.93 -12.51
N GLN A 5 1.88 34.63 -12.52
CA GLN A 5 3.02 34.09 -11.77
C GLN A 5 4.36 34.31 -12.51
N PRO A 6 5.45 34.63 -11.80
CA PRO A 6 6.79 34.68 -12.38
C PRO A 6 7.19 33.30 -12.94
N PRO A 7 8.11 33.25 -13.92
CA PRO A 7 8.59 31.97 -14.46
C PRO A 7 9.16 31.12 -13.33
N LEU A 8 8.72 29.86 -13.27
CA LEU A 8 9.16 28.90 -12.25
C LEU A 8 10.66 28.65 -12.39
N GLU A 9 11.39 28.82 -11.28
CA GLU A 9 12.82 28.47 -11.21
C GLU A 9 13.00 26.94 -11.29
N PRO A 10 14.13 26.42 -11.81
CA PRO A 10 14.29 24.99 -12.10
C PRO A 10 14.27 24.05 -10.87
N TRP A 11 14.33 24.58 -9.65
CA TRP A 11 14.15 23.83 -8.41
C TRP A 11 12.74 23.95 -7.80
N HIS A 12 11.87 24.76 -8.40
CA HIS A 12 10.47 24.82 -8.02
C HIS A 12 9.72 23.63 -8.62
N LYS A 13 9.09 22.83 -7.76
CA LYS A 13 8.09 21.87 -8.21
C LYS A 13 6.96 22.64 -8.88
N GLU A 14 6.51 22.14 -10.03
CA GLU A 14 5.29 22.66 -10.65
C GLU A 14 4.16 22.59 -9.62
N PRO A 15 3.27 23.60 -9.58
CA PRO A 15 2.16 23.55 -8.68
C PRO A 15 1.25 22.37 -9.06
N GLU A 16 0.85 21.58 -8.07
CA GLU A 16 0.04 20.38 -8.21
C GLU A 16 -1.29 20.55 -7.46
N LEU A 17 -2.35 20.00 -8.05
CA LEU A 17 -3.63 19.81 -7.38
C LEU A 17 -3.62 18.43 -6.72
N VAL A 18 -3.71 18.39 -5.40
CA VAL A 18 -3.85 17.13 -4.65
C VAL A 18 -5.30 16.92 -4.27
N VAL A 19 -5.87 15.80 -4.72
CA VAL A 19 -7.23 15.37 -4.36
C VAL A 19 -7.11 14.21 -3.37
N TRP A 20 -7.63 14.39 -2.17
CA TRP A 20 -7.68 13.32 -1.16
C TRP A 20 -8.99 12.54 -1.26
N VAL A 21 -8.88 11.24 -1.53
CA VAL A 21 -10.01 10.31 -1.51
C VAL A 21 -10.02 9.62 -0.16
N GLY A 22 -11.03 9.95 0.66
CA GLY A 22 -11.26 9.34 1.95
C GLY A 22 -12.22 8.15 1.86
N ILE A 23 -11.85 7.05 2.48
CA ILE A 23 -12.66 5.86 2.70
C ILE A 23 -13.05 5.86 4.18
N ASP A 24 -14.32 6.18 4.43
CA ASP A 24 -14.88 6.14 5.77
C ASP A 24 -15.18 4.68 6.14
N SER A 25 -14.56 4.21 7.23
CA SER A 25 -14.82 2.89 7.79
C SER A 25 -15.25 3.03 9.26
N PRO A 26 -15.98 2.07 9.82
CA PRO A 26 -16.54 2.17 11.17
C PRO A 26 -15.54 2.45 12.30
N HIS A 27 -14.24 2.26 12.05
CA HIS A 27 -13.19 2.36 13.06
C HIS A 27 -12.03 3.30 12.68
N THR A 28 -11.94 3.73 11.42
CA THR A 28 -10.86 4.60 10.93
C THR A 28 -11.22 5.25 9.60
N VAL A 29 -10.68 6.43 9.32
CA VAL A 29 -10.69 7.02 7.99
C VAL A 29 -9.35 6.72 7.35
N SER A 30 -9.37 5.91 6.30
CA SER A 30 -8.19 5.61 5.48
C SER A 30 -8.36 6.29 4.13
N GLY A 31 -7.29 6.61 3.42
CA GLY A 31 -7.43 7.28 2.14
C GLY A 31 -6.12 7.35 1.38
N PHE A 32 -6.20 7.81 0.15
CA PHE A 32 -5.05 8.04 -0.71
C PHE A 32 -5.19 9.37 -1.45
N GLY A 33 -4.04 9.93 -1.82
CA GLY A 33 -3.95 11.21 -2.50
C GLY A 33 -3.67 11.01 -3.98
N ILE A 34 -4.51 11.60 -4.82
CA ILE A 34 -4.31 11.69 -6.27
C ILE A 34 -3.62 13.02 -6.56
N THR A 35 -2.48 12.96 -7.26
CA THR A 35 -1.74 14.16 -7.66
C THR A 35 -2.04 14.48 -9.11
N LEU A 36 -2.58 15.66 -9.37
CA LEU A 36 -2.96 16.15 -10.70
C LEU A 36 -2.19 17.43 -11.03
N PRO A 37 -1.90 17.71 -12.32
CA PRO A 37 -1.31 18.99 -12.73
C PRO A 37 -2.20 20.18 -12.36
N LEU A 38 -1.64 21.29 -11.85
CA LEU A 38 -2.47 22.47 -11.58
C LEU A 38 -2.86 23.20 -12.87
N LYS A 39 -4.09 22.96 -13.33
CA LYS A 39 -4.73 23.67 -14.45
C LYS A 39 -6.18 24.02 -14.15
N GLU A 40 -6.77 24.87 -14.99
CA GLU A 40 -8.22 25.07 -14.99
C GLU A 40 -8.87 23.82 -15.58
N TYR A 41 -9.64 23.11 -14.76
CA TYR A 41 -10.39 21.94 -15.17
C TYR A 41 -11.83 22.31 -15.44
N ALA A 42 -12.42 21.72 -16.47
CA ALA A 42 -13.88 21.64 -16.54
C ALA A 42 -14.39 20.71 -15.41
N PRO A 43 -15.54 20.99 -14.78
CA PRO A 43 -16.05 20.15 -13.68
C PRO A 43 -16.17 18.67 -14.06
N ASP A 44 -16.66 18.36 -15.26
CA ASP A 44 -16.80 16.98 -15.74
C ASP A 44 -15.46 16.31 -16.03
N GLU A 45 -14.47 17.06 -16.52
CA GLU A 45 -13.11 16.58 -16.75
C GLU A 45 -12.43 16.20 -15.44
N LEU A 46 -12.50 17.08 -14.44
CA LEU A 46 -11.91 16.83 -13.13
C LEU A 46 -12.55 15.60 -12.47
N LYS A 47 -13.89 15.51 -12.52
CA LYS A 47 -14.61 14.37 -11.97
C LYS A 47 -14.16 13.06 -12.62
N LYS A 48 -14.10 13.02 -13.96
CA LYS A 48 -13.69 11.83 -14.70
C LYS A 48 -12.26 11.40 -14.35
N LEU A 49 -11.34 12.36 -14.24
CA LEU A 49 -9.96 12.07 -13.85
C LEU A 49 -9.84 11.51 -12.44
N ILE A 50 -10.60 12.07 -11.48
CA ILE A 50 -10.63 11.56 -10.10
C ILE A 50 -11.19 10.13 -10.07
N GLU A 51 -12.23 9.84 -10.85
CA GLU A 51 -12.80 8.49 -10.95
C GLU A 51 -11.80 7.50 -11.55
N GLU A 52 -11.19 7.83 -12.70
CA GLU A 52 -10.23 6.94 -13.39
C GLU A 52 -8.98 6.67 -12.54
N GLU A 53 -8.33 7.72 -12.05
CA GLU A 53 -7.10 7.60 -11.25
C GLU A 53 -7.42 7.01 -9.87
N GLY A 54 -8.57 7.38 -9.28
CA GLY A 54 -9.02 6.84 -8.01
C GLY A 54 -9.29 5.34 -8.08
N THR A 55 -9.95 4.86 -9.13
CA THR A 55 -10.15 3.42 -9.35
C THR A 55 -8.82 2.71 -9.56
N SER A 56 -7.92 3.25 -10.38
CA SER A 56 -6.62 2.62 -10.63
C SER A 56 -5.77 2.49 -9.36
N GLN A 57 -5.68 3.54 -8.54
CA GLN A 57 -4.93 3.48 -7.28
C GLN A 57 -5.57 2.53 -6.27
N PHE A 58 -6.91 2.50 -6.22
CA PHE A 58 -7.62 1.56 -5.35
C PHE A 58 -7.34 0.11 -5.73
N GLU A 59 -7.37 -0.22 -7.02
CA GLU A 59 -7.01 -1.56 -7.52
C GLU A 59 -5.55 -1.93 -7.18
N GLU A 60 -4.62 -0.99 -7.30
CA GLU A 60 -3.22 -1.22 -6.94
C GLU A 60 -3.04 -1.49 -5.43
N ILE A 61 -3.76 -0.74 -4.58
CA ILE A 61 -3.74 -0.94 -3.13
C ILE A 61 -4.27 -2.33 -2.77
N ILE A 62 -5.38 -2.76 -3.37
CA ILE A 62 -5.93 -4.11 -3.16
C ILE A 62 -4.91 -5.17 -3.61
N ALA A 63 -4.34 -5.03 -4.80
CA ALA A 63 -3.38 -5.98 -5.34
C ALA A 63 -2.14 -6.11 -4.45
N LYS A 64 -1.62 -5.00 -3.92
CA LYS A 64 -0.50 -4.99 -2.96
C LYS A 64 -0.89 -5.69 -1.67
N HIS A 65 -2.06 -5.38 -1.12
CA HIS A 65 -2.54 -6.01 0.11
C HIS A 65 -2.69 -7.53 -0.04
N ASP A 66 -3.27 -8.01 -1.14
CA ASP A 66 -3.39 -9.45 -1.41
C ASP A 66 -2.03 -10.12 -1.62
N ALA A 67 -1.09 -9.45 -2.30
CA ALA A 67 0.26 -9.96 -2.48
C ALA A 67 1.02 -10.05 -1.14
N GLU A 68 0.87 -9.07 -0.26
CA GLU A 68 1.45 -9.08 1.09
C GLU A 68 0.84 -10.17 1.96
N ARG A 69 -0.48 -10.34 1.92
CA ARG A 69 -1.18 -11.42 2.61
C ARG A 69 -0.69 -12.79 2.15
N LYS A 70 -0.56 -13.01 0.84
CA LYS A 70 -0.02 -14.27 0.33
C LYS A 70 1.42 -14.51 0.77
N LYS A 71 2.27 -13.48 0.76
CA LYS A 71 3.65 -13.58 1.26
C LYS A 71 3.69 -13.93 2.75
N SER A 72 2.81 -13.36 3.57
CA SER A 72 2.77 -13.67 5.00
C SER A 72 2.29 -15.10 5.26
N GLU A 73 1.29 -15.58 4.52
CA GLU A 73 0.82 -16.97 4.55
C GLU A 73 1.93 -17.95 4.11
N ASP A 74 2.68 -17.64 3.05
CA ASP A 74 3.81 -18.45 2.57
C ASP A 74 4.95 -18.50 3.62
N LEU A 75 5.26 -17.36 4.25
CA LEU A 75 6.26 -17.30 5.32
C LEU A 75 5.84 -18.08 6.56
N ALA A 76 4.57 -18.01 6.95
CA ALA A 76 4.02 -18.79 8.06
C ALA A 76 4.12 -20.30 7.80
N THR A 77 3.82 -20.72 6.57
CA THR A 77 3.94 -22.12 6.14
C THR A 77 5.39 -22.59 6.21
N ARG A 78 6.33 -21.83 5.62
CA ARG A 78 7.76 -22.17 5.65
C ARG A 78 8.33 -22.22 7.06
N LYS A 79 7.91 -21.32 7.94
CA LYS A 79 8.31 -21.32 9.34
C LYS A 79 7.86 -22.60 10.04
N LYS A 80 6.59 -23.00 9.83
CA LYS A 80 6.04 -24.24 10.39
C LYS A 80 6.77 -25.49 9.88
N GLU A 81 7.08 -25.54 8.58
CA GLU A 81 7.84 -26.64 7.99
C GLU A 81 9.26 -26.73 8.58
N ALA A 82 9.94 -25.59 8.75
CA ALA A 82 11.26 -25.54 9.37
C ALA A 82 11.23 -26.01 10.84
N GLU A 83 10.22 -25.61 11.60
CA GLU A 83 10.00 -26.07 12.98
C GLU A 83 9.73 -27.58 13.05
N ASP A 84 8.94 -28.13 12.13
CA ASP A 84 8.67 -29.58 12.06
C ASP A 84 9.93 -30.38 11.68
N VAL A 85 10.76 -29.87 10.77
CA VAL A 85 12.05 -30.48 10.43
C VAL A 85 13.01 -30.43 11.62
N ALA A 86 13.12 -29.29 12.29
CA ALA A 86 13.95 -29.15 13.49
C ALA A 86 13.52 -30.14 14.60
N ARG A 87 12.21 -30.30 14.81
CA ARG A 87 11.65 -31.26 15.77
C ARG A 87 12.06 -32.70 15.43
N LYS A 88 11.88 -33.13 14.17
CA LYS A 88 12.25 -34.48 13.72
C LYS A 88 13.75 -34.76 13.85
N VAL A 89 14.59 -33.76 13.58
CA VAL A 89 16.06 -33.88 13.75
C VAL A 89 16.42 -34.03 15.23
N ALA A 90 15.79 -33.25 16.12
CA ALA A 90 16.04 -33.36 17.56
C ALA A 90 15.55 -34.70 18.15
N GLU A 91 14.36 -35.16 17.75
CA GLU A 91 13.83 -36.47 18.10
C GLU A 91 14.77 -37.60 17.64
N SER A 92 15.31 -37.51 16.42
CA SER A 92 16.25 -38.49 15.86
C SER A 92 17.63 -38.46 16.54
N ALA A 93 18.03 -37.30 17.07
CA ALA A 93 19.28 -37.12 17.80
C ALA A 93 19.18 -37.50 19.30
N GLY A 94 17.99 -37.88 19.79
CA GLY A 94 17.76 -38.20 21.20
C GLY A 94 17.84 -37.00 22.14
N VAL A 95 17.69 -35.78 21.60
CA VAL A 95 17.69 -34.54 22.39
C VAL A 95 16.24 -34.12 22.60
N GLU A 96 15.75 -34.21 23.85
CA GLU A 96 14.47 -33.58 24.22
C GLU A 96 14.56 -32.08 23.90
N LEU A 97 13.70 -31.61 23.00
CA LEU A 97 13.50 -30.17 22.82
C LEU A 97 12.94 -29.64 24.14
N LEU A 98 13.74 -28.86 24.87
CA LEU A 98 13.23 -28.10 26.01
C LEU A 98 12.14 -27.16 25.49
N GLU A 99 10.88 -27.49 25.79
CA GLU A 99 9.75 -26.61 25.53
C GLU A 99 9.98 -25.31 26.30
N ASP A 100 10.15 -24.20 25.57
CA ASP A 100 10.18 -22.84 26.12
C ASP A 100 8.79 -22.56 26.72
N LYS A 101 8.61 -22.88 28.00
CA LYS A 101 7.43 -22.48 28.77
C LYS A 101 7.42 -20.96 28.88
N ARG A 102 6.47 -20.33 28.18
CA ARG A 102 5.99 -18.99 28.48
C ARG A 102 4.51 -19.03 28.83
#